data_AF-A0A1V8M926-F1
#
_entry.id   AF-A0A1V8M926-F1
#
_cell.length_a   1.000
_cell.length_b   1.000
_cell.length_c   1.000
_cell.angle_alpha   90.00
_cell.angle_beta   90.00
_cell.angle_gamma   90.00
#
_symmetry.space_group_name_H-M   'P 1'
#
loop_
_entity.id
_entity.type
_entity.pdbx_description
1 polymer ?
#
loop_
_entity_poly.entity_id
_entity_poly.type
_entity_poly.pdbx_seq_one_letter_code
_entity_poly.pdbx_strand_id
1 'polypeptide(L)' 'MFTIPKHINHYFCDLLIQEAVPKPEQGYYKKWLRYYWDFCHKYEHSPDNKNSLPFFCKN' A
#
# COMPACT_ATOMS: atom_id res chain seq x y z
N MET A 1 -1.73 -6.56 12.57
CA MET A 1 -1.58 -6.23 11.13
C MET A 1 -2.68 -6.97 10.39
N PHE A 2 -3.44 -6.25 9.57
CA PHE A 2 -4.51 -6.84 8.78
C PHE A 2 -3.91 -7.56 7.57
N THR A 3 -4.37 -8.76 7.27
CA THR A 3 -3.80 -9.52 6.14
C THR A 3 -4.09 -8.80 4.82
N ILE A 4 -3.04 -8.50 4.04
CA ILE A 4 -3.20 -7.98 2.68
C ILE A 4 -3.60 -9.15 1.78
N PRO A 5 -4.72 -9.08 1.04
CA PRO A 5 -5.10 -10.09 0.07
C PRO A 5 -3.98 -10.34 -0.96
N LYS A 6 -3.76 -11.61 -1.31
CA LYS A 6 -2.68 -11.99 -2.24
C LYS A 6 -2.76 -11.26 -3.58
N HIS A 7 -3.98 -11.03 -4.09
CA HIS A 7 -4.18 -10.35 -5.37
C HIS A 7 -3.73 -8.87 -5.33
N ILE A 8 -3.96 -8.16 -4.22
CA ILE A 8 -3.49 -6.78 -4.04
C ILE A 8 -1.96 -6.73 -4.00
N ASN A 9 -1.33 -7.66 -3.27
CA ASN A 9 0.13 -7.72 -3.18
C ASN A 9 0.78 -8.05 -4.54
N HIS A 10 0.20 -9.01 -5.28
CA HIS A 10 0.66 -9.34 -6.63
C HIS A 10 0.54 -8.15 -7.57
N TYR A 11 -0.64 -7.53 -7.65
CA TYR A 11 -0.88 -6.35 -8.46
C TYR A 11 0.10 -5.22 -8.14
N PHE A 12 0.35 -4.96 -6.86
CA PHE A 12 1.30 -3.93 -6.46
C PHE A 12 2.74 -4.27 -6.85
N CYS A 13 3.15 -5.54 -6.75
CA CYS A 13 4.47 -5.97 -7.22
C CYS A 13 4.62 -5.78 -8.74
N ASP A 14 3.60 -6.13 -9.52
CA ASP A 14 3.60 -5.95 -10.97
C ASP A 14 3.69 -4.47 -11.34
N LEU A 15 2.98 -3.61 -10.62
CA LEU A 15 3.05 -2.16 -10.80
C LEU A 15 4.46 -1.62 -10.55
N LEU A 16 5.16 -2.08 -9.50
CA LEU A 16 6.55 -1.65 -9.25
C LEU A 16 7.50 -2.06 -10.39
N ILE A 17 7.26 -3.20 -11.03
CA ILE A 17 8.03 -3.65 -12.20
C ILE A 17 7.70 -2.77 -13.42
N GLN A 18 6.42 -2.52 -13.66
CA GLN A 18 5.94 -1.71 -14.78
C GLN A 18 6.49 -0.27 -14.71
N GLU A 19 6.53 0.31 -13.51
CA GLU A 19 7.07 1.66 -13.25
C GLU A 19 8.60 1.70 -13.15
N ALA A 20 9.28 0.58 -13.48
CA ALA A 20 10.73 0.44 -13.46
C ALA A 20 11.38 0.82 -12.10
N VAL A 21 10.68 0.60 -11.00
CA VAL A 21 11.20 0.91 -9.65
C VAL A 21 12.41 0.01 -9.36
N PRO A 22 13.57 0.59 -8.99
CA PRO A 22 14.78 -0.18 -8.69
C PRO A 22 14.51 -1.23 -7.60
N LYS A 23 15.04 -2.46 -7.77
CA LYS A 23 14.86 -3.55 -6.79
C LYS A 23 15.18 -3.17 -5.34
N PRO A 24 16.23 -2.37 -5.04
CA PRO A 24 16.49 -1.92 -3.68
C PRO A 24 15.37 -1.06 -3.10
N GLU A 25 14.65 -0.32 -3.95
CA GLU A 25 13.58 0.60 -3.54
C GLU A 25 12.24 -0.09 -3.36
N GLN A 26 11.97 -1.17 -4.11
CA GLN A 26 10.71 -1.92 -4.05
C GLN A 26 10.35 -2.38 -2.62
N GLY A 27 11.36 -2.68 -1.79
CA GLY A 27 11.16 -3.01 -0.38
C GLY A 27 10.51 -1.88 0.42
N TYR A 28 10.91 -0.62 0.17
CA TYR A 28 10.32 0.54 0.83
C TYR A 28 8.86 0.76 0.40
N TYR A 29 8.56 0.61 -0.88
CA TYR A 29 7.18 0.74 -1.37
C TYR A 29 6.26 -0.34 -0.78
N LYS A 30 6.72 -1.60 -0.69
CA LYS A 30 5.94 -2.68 -0.06
C LYS A 30 5.71 -2.42 1.44
N LYS A 31 6.68 -1.81 2.12
CA LYS A 31 6.53 -1.37 3.52
C LYS A 31 5.44 -0.29 3.64
N TRP A 32 5.42 0.68 2.73
CA TRP A 32 4.38 1.72 2.70
C TRP A 32 2.99 1.17 2.37
N LEU A 33 2.89 0.21 1.43
CA LEU A 33 1.62 -0.50 1.18
C LEU A 33 1.08 -1.15 2.45
N ARG A 34 1.96 -1.79 3.23
CA ARG A 34 1.58 -2.39 4.51
C ARG A 34 1.04 -1.36 5.51
N TYR A 35 1.75 -0.25 5.68
CA TYR A 35 1.35 0.78 6.62
C TYR A 35 0.03 1.45 6.23
N TYR A 36 -0.16 1.73 4.94
CA TYR A 36 -1.42 2.24 4.43
C TYR A 36 -2.56 1.23 4.62
N TRP A 37 -2.33 -0.06 4.35
CA TRP A 37 -3.33 -1.10 4.57
C TRP A 37 -3.76 -1.20 6.04
N ASP A 38 -2.79 -1.23 6.96
CA ASP A 38 -3.06 -1.28 8.39
C ASP A 38 -3.77 0.01 8.88
N PHE A 39 -3.40 1.16 8.34
CA PHE A 39 -4.06 2.44 8.60
C PHE A 39 -5.54 2.42 8.18
N CYS A 40 -5.82 2.02 6.94
CA CYS A 40 -7.20 1.98 6.43
C CYS A 40 -8.11 1.12 7.31
N HIS A 41 -7.64 -0.06 7.71
CA HIS A 41 -8.43 -0.96 8.55
C HIS A 41 -8.53 -0.52 10.01
N LYS A 42 -7.49 0.15 10.54
CA LYS A 42 -7.50 0.67 11.92
C LYS A 42 -8.46 1.85 12.09
N TYR A 43 -8.60 2.68 11.07
CA TYR A 43 -9.42 3.91 11.12
C TYR A 43 -10.69 3.83 10.27
N GLU A 44 -11.10 2.60 9.90
CA GLU A 44 -12.33 2.32 9.15
C GLU A 44 -12.43 3.08 7.81
N HIS A 45 -11.29 3.39 7.21
CA HIS A 45 -11.24 3.92 5.85
C HIS A 45 -11.28 2.78 4.84
N SER A 46 -12.07 2.94 3.77
CA SER A 46 -11.98 2.04 2.62
C SER A 46 -10.60 2.19 1.95
N PRO A 47 -9.83 1.10 1.76
CA PRO A 47 -8.55 1.12 1.05
C PRO A 47 -8.67 1.62 -0.40
N ASP A 48 -9.84 1.41 -1.00
CA ASP A 48 -10.17 1.82 -2.37
C ASP A 48 -10.54 3.31 -2.47
N ASN A 49 -10.82 3.95 -1.33
CA ASN A 49 -11.15 5.37 -1.30
C ASN A 49 -9.87 6.21 -1.32
N LYS A 50 -9.60 6.85 -2.48
CA LYS A 50 -8.48 7.78 -2.67
C LYS A 50 -8.46 8.93 -1.65
N ASN A 51 -9.61 9.29 -1.08
CA ASN A 51 -9.70 10.33 -0.05
C ASN A 51 -9.11 9.89 1.30
N SER A 52 -8.79 8.61 1.50
CA SER A 52 -8.13 8.12 2.72
C SER A 52 -6.62 8.40 2.74
N LEU A 53 -5.99 8.54 1.57
CA LEU A 53 -4.54 8.78 1.45
C LEU A 53 -4.08 10.11 2.08
N PRO A 54 -4.80 11.24 1.90
CA PRO A 54 -4.48 12.46 2.64
C PRO A 54 -4.51 12.33 4.16
N PHE A 55 -5.36 11.44 4.72
CA PHE A 55 -5.37 11.20 6.17
C PHE A 55 -4.16 10.37 6.59
N PHE A 56 -3.71 9.43 5.74
CA PHE A 56 -2.49 8.68 5.97
C PHE A 56 -1.25 9.59 5.99
N CYS A 57 -1.11 10.49 5.01
CA CYS A 57 0.06 11.37 4.88
C CYS A 57 0.14 12.52 5.89
N LYS A 58 -0.92 12.75 6.69
CA LYS A 58 -0.97 13.79 7.74
C LYS A 58 -0.53 13.28 9.12
N ASN A 59 -0.36 11.97 9.28
CA ASN A 59 0.15 11.34 10.51
C ASN A 59 1.67 11.18 10.43
#